data_AF-A0A183XPH4-F1
#
_entry.id   AF-A0A183XPH4-F1
#
_cell.length_a   1.000
_cell.length_b   1.000
_cell.length_c   1.000
_cell.angle_alpha   90.00
_cell.angle_beta   90.00
_cell.angle_gamma   90.00
#
_symmetry.space_group_name_H-M   'P 1'
#
loop_
_entity.id
_entity.type
_entity.pdbx_description
1 polymer ?
#
loop_
_entity_poly.entity_id
_entity_poly.type
_entity_poly.pdbx_seq_one_letter_code
_entity_poly.pdbx_strand_id
1 'polypeptide(L)'
;MIVIAGSERHGFGFNDNRIVQVVSQPIFGKLHWRAASAQFGKNLNYKAVVAEVQIAVPFRACSPLTNAPRMKGRIAVVQRQDCMFQEKARYVQRSGAIGIIIIDNTIGTSIDVLPPFAMSGDQTMKDDIVIPAVFLYNKEGLAFMEHIVHYPNALVRLSDRLSNPYSLFENFACYGKYKYPLNKLDLLEDVDFSEDVIVIDSSLPAVLLNFRFASVSAENNTEDKQKVIEENIEEMQKLYNLATESDTVMFYNVIRQIGYWQLGLNMQPTEAELKKFFLLIPTVIKMKEIAQKPGRLLGSITTVSCRLWDELFDCQRVR
;
A
#
# COMPACT_ATOMS: atom_id res chain seq x y z
N MET A 1 -16.72 15.76 -36.72
CA MET A 1 -15.34 15.70 -36.20
C MET A 1 -15.44 15.21 -34.76
N ILE A 2 -15.39 13.89 -34.54
CA ILE A 2 -15.39 13.33 -33.19
C ILE A 2 -13.92 13.33 -32.77
N VAL A 3 -13.54 14.34 -31.98
CA VAL A 3 -12.24 14.37 -31.32
C VAL A 3 -12.31 13.32 -30.21
N ILE A 4 -11.83 12.12 -30.51
CA ILE A 4 -11.56 11.12 -29.48
C ILE A 4 -10.37 11.67 -28.71
N ALA A 5 -10.64 12.12 -27.47
CA ALA A 5 -9.61 12.53 -26.53
C ALA A 5 -8.54 11.43 -26.48
N GLY A 6 -7.30 11.85 -26.72
CA GLY A 6 -6.16 10.96 -26.76
C GLY A 6 -6.12 10.07 -25.53
N SER A 7 -6.01 8.77 -25.78
CA SER A 7 -5.52 7.79 -24.81
C SER A 7 -4.11 8.23 -24.41
N GLU A 8 -4.02 9.05 -23.37
CA GLU A 8 -2.77 9.28 -22.65
C GLU A 8 -2.36 7.96 -22.01
N ARG A 9 -1.49 7.28 -22.74
CA ARG A 9 -0.50 6.28 -22.36
C ARG A 9 -0.49 5.95 -20.87
N HIS A 10 -0.70 4.66 -20.60
CA HIS A 10 -0.37 3.97 -19.36
C HIS A 10 1.04 4.37 -18.89
N GLY A 11 1.11 5.36 -18.01
CA GLY A 11 2.33 5.83 -17.37
C GLY A 11 2.02 6.00 -15.89
N PHE A 12 2.76 5.29 -15.05
CA PHE A 12 2.67 5.32 -13.59
C PHE A 12 1.29 4.93 -13.05
N GLY A 13 1.10 3.63 -12.79
CA GLY A 13 0.04 3.18 -11.90
C GLY A 13 0.15 3.94 -10.59
N PHE A 14 -0.79 4.86 -10.38
CA PHE A 14 -0.94 5.60 -9.13
C PHE A 14 -1.08 4.57 -8.01
N ASN A 15 -0.05 4.39 -7.18
CA ASN A 15 -0.16 3.66 -5.91
C ASN A 15 -0.95 4.49 -4.90
N ASP A 16 -2.20 4.74 -5.24
CA ASP A 16 -3.17 5.45 -4.42
C ASP A 16 -4.02 4.49 -3.57
N ASN A 17 -3.57 3.23 -3.48
CA ASN A 17 -4.15 2.26 -2.58
C ASN A 17 -3.91 2.73 -1.14
N ARG A 18 -4.99 3.12 -0.47
CA ARG A 18 -5.02 3.36 0.96
C ARG A 18 -5.73 2.19 1.61
N ILE A 19 -5.39 1.97 2.86
CA ILE A 19 -5.90 0.85 3.63
C ILE A 19 -6.48 1.42 4.92
N VAL A 20 -7.70 1.01 5.20
CA VAL A 20 -8.34 1.16 6.51
C VAL A 20 -8.26 -0.20 7.17
N GLN A 21 -7.46 -0.34 8.22
CA GLN A 21 -7.20 -1.63 8.89
C GLN A 21 -7.52 -1.56 10.37
N VAL A 22 -8.23 -2.54 10.91
CA VAL A 22 -8.50 -2.64 12.35
C VAL A 22 -7.32 -3.35 13.02
N VAL A 23 -6.55 -2.64 13.84
CA VAL A 23 -5.32 -3.19 14.44
C VAL A 23 -5.48 -3.61 15.91
N SER A 24 -6.58 -3.24 16.55
CA SER A 24 -6.91 -3.65 17.93
C SER A 24 -7.60 -5.01 18.00
N GLN A 25 -7.79 -5.50 19.24
CA GLN A 25 -8.68 -6.62 19.53
C GLN A 25 -10.12 -6.38 18.99
N PRO A 26 -10.85 -7.45 18.66
CA PRO A 26 -10.43 -8.86 18.64
C PRO A 26 -9.73 -9.28 17.33
N ILE A 27 -9.52 -8.34 16.39
CA ILE A 27 -9.20 -8.64 15.00
C ILE A 27 -7.69 -8.69 14.71
N PHE A 28 -6.90 -7.80 15.33
CA PHE A 28 -5.44 -7.73 15.17
C PHE A 28 -4.97 -7.68 13.71
N GLY A 29 -5.47 -6.72 12.93
CA GLY A 29 -5.03 -6.46 11.55
C GLY A 29 -5.66 -7.36 10.48
N LYS A 30 -6.36 -8.43 10.86
CA LYS A 30 -7.00 -9.34 9.89
C LYS A 30 -8.08 -8.65 9.05
N LEU A 31 -8.90 -7.79 9.65
CA LEU A 31 -9.93 -7.02 8.95
C LEU A 31 -9.35 -5.72 8.43
N HIS A 32 -9.48 -5.52 7.13
CA HIS A 32 -9.06 -4.32 6.44
C HIS A 32 -9.93 -4.09 5.20
N TRP A 33 -9.93 -2.85 4.72
CA TRP A 33 -10.62 -2.44 3.51
C TRP A 33 -9.70 -1.56 2.68
N ARG A 34 -9.74 -1.78 1.36
CA ARG A 34 -9.13 -0.86 0.42
C ARG A 34 -9.92 0.45 0.38
N ALA A 35 -9.18 1.54 0.26
CA ALA A 35 -9.69 2.89 0.21
C ALA A 35 -8.99 3.66 -0.91
N ALA A 36 -9.71 4.62 -1.49
CA ALA A 36 -9.13 5.57 -2.42
C ALA A 36 -8.38 6.68 -1.67
N SER A 37 -7.36 7.25 -2.30
CA SER A 37 -6.59 8.35 -1.74
C SER A 37 -7.26 9.71 -1.96
N ALA A 38 -6.71 10.73 -1.27
CA ALA A 38 -6.97 12.13 -1.54
C ALA A 38 -5.75 12.80 -2.17
N GLN A 39 -5.99 13.77 -3.06
CA GLN A 39 -4.94 14.64 -3.62
C GLN A 39 -4.56 15.80 -2.67
N PHE A 40 -5.20 15.88 -1.51
CA PHE A 40 -4.97 16.88 -0.47
C PHE A 40 -4.71 16.19 0.87
N GLY A 41 -4.21 16.93 1.84
CA GLY A 41 -3.88 16.36 3.14
C GLY A 41 -2.52 15.67 3.14
N LYS A 42 -2.16 15.12 4.31
CA LYS A 42 -0.89 14.42 4.47
C LYS A 42 -0.92 13.08 3.73
N ASN A 43 0.13 12.83 2.95
CA ASN A 43 0.33 11.53 2.31
C ASN A 43 0.65 10.45 3.37
N LEU A 44 0.05 9.27 3.20
CA LEU A 44 0.20 8.10 4.07
C LEU A 44 1.40 7.21 3.71
N ASN A 45 2.13 7.50 2.63
CA ASN A 45 3.33 6.76 2.22
C ASN A 45 4.34 6.65 3.36
N TYR A 46 4.57 5.42 3.84
CA TYR A 46 5.47 5.13 4.97
C TYR A 46 5.13 5.88 6.27
N LYS A 47 3.93 6.45 6.38
CA LYS A 47 3.50 7.32 7.49
C LYS A 47 2.06 7.03 7.84
N ALA A 48 1.86 5.96 8.59
CA ALA A 48 0.54 5.58 9.03
C ALA A 48 -0.03 6.53 10.09
N VAL A 49 -1.36 6.55 10.19
CA VAL A 49 -2.08 7.13 11.33
C VAL A 49 -2.89 6.03 11.98
N VAL A 50 -2.77 5.86 13.30
CA VAL A 50 -3.64 4.95 14.06
C VAL A 50 -4.28 5.71 15.20
N ALA A 51 -5.59 5.56 15.30
CA ALA A 51 -6.38 6.18 16.34
C ALA A 51 -7.66 5.38 16.57
N GLU A 52 -8.36 5.68 17.67
CA GLU A 52 -9.77 5.37 17.74
C GLU A 52 -10.55 6.17 16.69
N VAL A 53 -11.72 5.68 16.33
CA VAL A 53 -12.61 6.35 15.39
C VAL A 53 -13.75 7.07 16.10
N GLN A 54 -14.28 8.10 15.45
CA GLN A 54 -15.47 8.78 15.92
C GLN A 54 -16.32 9.21 14.72
N ILE A 55 -17.60 8.84 14.72
CA ILE A 55 -18.55 9.35 13.73
C ILE A 55 -18.76 10.84 13.96
N ALA A 56 -18.66 11.65 12.91
CA ALA A 56 -18.86 13.09 12.98
C ALA A 56 -20.35 13.46 13.17
N VAL A 57 -20.61 14.56 13.87
CA VAL A 57 -21.95 15.15 13.97
C VAL A 57 -21.87 16.61 13.53
N PRO A 58 -22.52 17.03 12.43
CA PRO A 58 -23.33 16.20 11.52
C PRO A 58 -22.49 15.19 10.73
N PHE A 59 -23.08 14.05 10.33
CA PHE A 59 -22.36 12.98 9.62
C PHE A 59 -21.78 13.42 8.28
N ARG A 60 -22.41 14.41 7.63
CA ARG A 60 -21.94 15.02 6.38
C ARG A 60 -20.76 15.96 6.58
N ALA A 61 -20.49 16.44 7.78
CA ALA A 61 -19.37 17.34 8.09
C ALA A 61 -19.26 18.59 7.18
N CYS A 62 -20.40 19.14 6.73
CA CYS A 62 -20.47 20.38 5.93
C CYS A 62 -20.70 21.63 6.79
N SER A 63 -20.43 21.52 8.08
CA SER A 63 -20.50 22.59 9.07
C SER A 63 -19.61 22.20 10.26
N PRO A 64 -19.32 23.12 11.20
CA PRO A 64 -18.54 22.79 12.39
C PRO A 64 -19.13 21.61 13.17
N LEU A 65 -18.27 20.66 13.55
CA LEU A 65 -18.73 19.45 14.24
C LEU A 65 -19.18 19.76 15.67
N THR A 66 -20.39 19.35 16.03
CA THR A 66 -20.95 19.55 17.37
C THR A 66 -20.33 18.62 18.41
N ASN A 67 -19.76 17.49 17.97
CA ASN A 67 -19.05 16.55 18.82
C ASN A 67 -17.52 16.72 18.81
N ALA A 68 -17.01 17.92 18.46
CA ALA A 68 -15.58 18.21 18.41
C ALA A 68 -14.77 17.78 19.66
N PRO A 69 -15.26 17.96 20.92
CA PRO A 69 -14.53 17.49 22.10
C PRO A 69 -14.28 15.98 22.12
N ARG A 70 -15.18 15.17 21.54
CA ARG A 70 -15.03 13.71 21.41
C ARG A 70 -14.22 13.30 20.17
N MET A 71 -14.01 14.23 19.24
CA MET A 71 -13.29 13.98 17.99
C MET A 71 -11.78 14.19 18.13
N LYS A 72 -11.34 15.01 19.11
CA LYS A 72 -9.92 15.33 19.31
C LYS A 72 -9.05 14.07 19.43
N GLY A 73 -8.00 14.00 18.61
CA GLY A 73 -7.05 12.87 18.60
C GLY A 73 -7.57 11.59 17.95
N ARG A 74 -8.75 11.62 17.31
CA ARG A 74 -9.39 10.46 16.67
C ARG A 74 -9.41 10.59 15.15
N ILE A 75 -9.73 9.49 14.48
CA ILE A 75 -10.04 9.47 13.05
C ILE A 75 -11.55 9.73 12.90
N ALA A 76 -11.91 10.78 12.17
CA ALA A 76 -13.31 11.11 11.92
C ALA A 76 -13.89 10.21 10.82
N VAL A 77 -15.10 9.71 11.04
CA VAL A 77 -15.88 9.01 10.02
C VAL A 77 -17.00 9.92 9.57
N VAL A 78 -17.03 10.23 8.27
CA VAL A 78 -18.00 11.14 7.65
C VAL A 78 -18.60 10.50 6.40
N GLN A 79 -19.66 11.11 5.87
CA GLN A 79 -20.30 10.68 4.64
C GLN A 79 -20.06 11.66 3.48
N ARG A 80 -19.92 11.14 2.26
CA ARG A 80 -19.86 11.90 1.00
C ARG A 80 -21.14 12.74 0.77
N GLN A 81 -21.13 13.65 -0.20
CA GLN A 81 -22.18 14.62 -0.62
C GLN A 81 -22.31 15.90 0.21
N ASP A 82 -23.19 16.80 -0.24
CA ASP A 82 -23.56 18.13 0.30
C ASP A 82 -22.48 19.22 0.21
N CYS A 83 -21.21 18.86 0.33
CA CYS A 83 -20.09 19.78 0.24
C CYS A 83 -18.82 19.08 -0.28
N MET A 84 -17.79 19.87 -0.60
CA MET A 84 -16.52 19.37 -1.13
C MET A 84 -15.72 18.55 -0.11
N PHE A 85 -14.90 17.60 -0.58
CA PHE A 85 -14.07 16.77 0.30
C PHE A 85 -13.07 17.59 1.13
N GLN A 86 -12.44 18.60 0.53
CA GLN A 86 -11.54 19.52 1.24
C GLN A 86 -12.27 20.30 2.35
N GLU A 87 -13.52 20.69 2.10
CA GLU A 87 -14.33 21.40 3.10
C GLU A 87 -14.63 20.51 4.32
N LYS A 88 -15.04 19.26 4.09
CA LYS A 88 -15.21 18.25 5.15
C LYS A 88 -13.93 18.07 5.95
N ALA A 89 -12.81 17.90 5.26
CA ALA A 89 -11.50 17.72 5.88
C ALA A 89 -11.10 18.92 6.75
N ARG A 90 -11.43 20.16 6.35
CA ARG A 90 -11.18 21.35 7.19
C ARG A 90 -12.02 21.37 8.45
N TYR A 91 -13.32 21.06 8.37
CA TYR A 91 -14.17 21.01 9.57
C TYR A 91 -13.70 19.90 10.53
N VAL A 92 -13.34 18.75 9.99
CA VAL A 92 -12.76 17.63 10.75
C VAL A 92 -11.42 18.02 11.38
N GLN A 93 -10.51 18.62 10.63
CA GLN A 93 -9.22 19.07 11.15
C GLN A 93 -9.39 20.10 12.29
N ARG A 94 -10.28 21.08 12.12
CA ARG A 94 -10.59 22.09 13.15
C ARG A 94 -11.17 21.49 14.43
N SER A 95 -11.80 20.32 14.35
CA SER A 95 -12.29 19.58 15.52
C SER A 95 -11.18 18.89 16.32
N GLY A 96 -9.94 18.88 15.81
CA GLY A 96 -8.79 18.23 16.43
C GLY A 96 -8.62 16.75 16.06
N ALA A 97 -9.36 16.27 15.05
CA ALA A 97 -9.14 14.94 14.48
C ALA A 97 -7.73 14.83 13.87
N ILE A 98 -7.22 13.61 13.76
CA ILE A 98 -5.89 13.33 13.18
C ILE A 98 -5.95 12.56 11.85
N GLY A 99 -7.16 12.28 11.36
CA GLY A 99 -7.42 11.64 10.07
C GLY A 99 -8.90 11.68 9.74
N ILE A 100 -9.26 11.45 8.48
CA ILE A 100 -10.65 11.39 8.02
C ILE A 100 -10.89 10.19 7.09
N ILE A 101 -11.97 9.45 7.36
CA ILE A 101 -12.52 8.41 6.49
C ILE A 101 -13.84 8.94 5.95
N ILE A 102 -13.95 9.05 4.62
CA ILE A 102 -15.16 9.51 3.93
C ILE A 102 -15.84 8.28 3.32
N ILE A 103 -17.07 8.00 3.73
CA ILE A 103 -17.87 6.87 3.23
C ILE A 103 -18.78 7.34 2.10
N ASP A 104 -18.76 6.64 0.97
CA ASP A 104 -19.71 6.87 -0.12
C ASP A 104 -21.14 6.59 0.32
N ASN A 105 -22.05 7.42 -0.17
CA ASN A 105 -23.47 7.26 0.08
C ASN A 105 -24.24 6.74 -1.13
N THR A 106 -23.56 6.54 -2.26
CA THR A 106 -24.13 5.90 -3.44
C THR A 106 -24.24 4.40 -3.16
N ILE A 107 -25.46 3.88 -3.03
CA ILE A 107 -25.69 2.48 -2.63
C ILE A 107 -25.07 1.52 -3.66
N GLY A 108 -24.35 0.52 -3.18
CA GLY A 108 -23.80 -0.56 -4.00
C GLY A 108 -22.46 -0.24 -4.67
N THR A 109 -21.90 0.94 -4.46
CA THR A 109 -20.54 1.23 -4.92
C THR A 109 -19.50 0.41 -4.14
N SER A 110 -18.47 -0.05 -4.85
CA SER A 110 -17.36 -0.81 -4.30
C SER A 110 -16.12 -0.56 -5.15
N ILE A 111 -14.95 -0.61 -4.51
CA ILE A 111 -13.66 -0.51 -5.22
C ILE A 111 -13.45 -1.64 -6.23
N ASP A 112 -14.14 -2.77 -6.05
CA ASP A 112 -14.05 -3.94 -6.94
C ASP A 112 -14.78 -3.72 -8.27
N VAL A 113 -15.75 -2.80 -8.30
CA VAL A 113 -16.68 -2.61 -9.45
C VAL A 113 -16.45 -1.27 -10.14
N LEU A 114 -16.06 -0.25 -9.39
CA LEU A 114 -15.84 1.10 -9.92
C LEU A 114 -14.35 1.43 -10.00
N PRO A 115 -13.92 2.17 -11.05
CA PRO A 115 -12.55 2.63 -11.11
C PRO A 115 -12.24 3.49 -9.88
N PRO A 116 -11.05 3.34 -9.26
CA PRO A 116 -10.66 4.19 -8.16
C PRO A 116 -10.68 5.66 -8.62
N PHE A 117 -11.39 6.52 -7.89
CA PHE A 117 -11.29 7.97 -8.07
C PHE A 117 -10.51 8.55 -6.90
N ALA A 118 -9.52 9.39 -7.18
CA ALA A 118 -8.87 10.19 -6.16
C ALA A 118 -9.80 11.34 -5.77
N MET A 119 -9.91 11.64 -4.48
CA MET A 119 -10.63 12.83 -4.04
C MET A 119 -9.83 14.07 -4.46
N SER A 120 -10.21 14.66 -5.59
CA SER A 120 -9.53 15.81 -6.18
C SER A 120 -9.63 17.03 -5.26
N GLY A 121 -8.51 17.70 -5.06
CA GLY A 121 -8.50 19.01 -4.44
C GLY A 121 -8.82 20.08 -5.46
N ASP A 122 -9.58 21.12 -5.07
CA ASP A 122 -9.63 22.35 -5.84
C ASP A 122 -8.29 23.09 -5.64
N GLN A 123 -7.57 23.35 -6.73
CA GLN A 123 -6.28 24.06 -6.69
C GLN A 123 -6.43 25.56 -6.38
N THR A 124 -7.64 26.12 -6.49
CA THR A 124 -7.93 27.51 -6.12
C THR A 124 -8.07 27.69 -4.60
N MET A 125 -8.23 26.59 -3.87
CA MET A 125 -8.37 26.57 -2.43
C MET A 125 -7.01 26.54 -1.73
N LYS A 126 -6.95 27.14 -0.53
CA LYS A 126 -5.75 27.07 0.32
C LYS A 126 -5.44 25.63 0.69
N ASP A 127 -4.19 25.22 0.48
CA ASP A 127 -3.65 23.94 0.93
C ASP A 127 -3.29 24.01 2.43
N ASP A 128 -4.33 23.98 3.28
CA ASP A 128 -4.21 24.06 4.74
C ASP A 128 -4.58 22.75 5.45
N ILE A 129 -4.88 21.70 4.69
CA ILE A 129 -5.29 20.40 5.23
C ILE A 129 -4.02 19.56 5.45
N VAL A 130 -3.79 19.14 6.69
CA VAL A 130 -2.62 18.36 7.11
C VAL A 130 -2.99 16.98 7.67
N ILE A 131 -4.27 16.70 7.86
CA ILE A 131 -4.74 15.35 8.20
C ILE A 131 -4.81 14.49 6.93
N PRO A 132 -4.49 13.18 6.99
CA PRO A 132 -4.73 12.27 5.87
C PRO A 132 -6.22 12.04 5.67
N ALA A 133 -6.62 11.89 4.41
CA ALA A 133 -7.98 11.60 4.01
C ALA A 133 -8.02 10.34 3.13
N VAL A 134 -8.95 9.45 3.44
CA VAL A 134 -9.19 8.22 2.67
C VAL A 134 -10.67 8.07 2.36
N PHE A 135 -10.99 7.40 1.26
CA PHE A 135 -12.35 7.19 0.79
C PHE A 135 -12.71 5.72 0.77
N LEU A 136 -13.79 5.34 1.46
CA LEU A 136 -14.40 4.02 1.35
C LEU A 136 -15.64 4.12 0.48
N TYR A 137 -15.74 3.23 -0.52
CA TYR A 137 -16.99 3.04 -1.24
C TYR A 137 -18.06 2.46 -0.33
N ASN A 138 -19.31 2.45 -0.80
CA ASN A 138 -20.45 2.16 0.05
C ASN A 138 -20.39 0.76 0.68
N LYS A 139 -20.04 -0.27 -0.09
CA LYS A 139 -19.93 -1.65 0.39
C LYS A 139 -18.90 -1.79 1.52
N GLU A 140 -17.69 -1.28 1.31
CA GLU A 140 -16.61 -1.33 2.29
C GLU A 140 -16.92 -0.44 3.50
N GLY A 141 -17.49 0.74 3.26
CA GLY A 141 -17.90 1.69 4.29
C GLY A 141 -18.99 1.16 5.21
N LEU A 142 -19.98 0.42 4.69
CA LEU A 142 -21.02 -0.22 5.51
C LEU A 142 -20.43 -1.33 6.39
N ALA A 143 -19.60 -2.21 5.83
CA ALA A 143 -18.92 -3.25 6.59
C ALA A 143 -18.00 -2.67 7.69
N PHE A 144 -17.30 -1.58 7.36
CA PHE A 144 -16.49 -0.83 8.33
C PHE A 144 -17.36 -0.22 9.45
N MET A 145 -18.48 0.42 9.09
CA MET A 145 -19.41 1.02 10.06
C MET A 145 -20.00 -0.02 11.00
N GLU A 146 -20.41 -1.18 10.49
CA GLU A 146 -20.90 -2.30 11.30
C GLU A 146 -19.86 -2.71 12.36
N HIS A 147 -18.59 -2.82 11.95
CA HIS A 147 -17.50 -3.17 12.87
C HIS A 147 -17.31 -2.13 13.98
N ILE A 148 -17.20 -0.85 13.64
CA ILE A 148 -16.88 0.20 14.63
C ILE A 148 -18.06 0.52 15.55
N VAL A 149 -19.30 0.23 15.13
CA VAL A 149 -20.48 0.31 15.99
C VAL A 149 -20.44 -0.80 17.04
N HIS A 150 -20.03 -2.01 16.65
CA HIS A 150 -19.90 -3.14 17.57
C HIS A 150 -18.67 -3.01 18.50
N TYR A 151 -17.58 -2.42 18.00
CA TYR A 151 -16.34 -2.19 18.74
C TYR A 151 -15.95 -0.70 18.74
N PRO A 152 -16.63 0.14 19.55
CA PRO A 152 -16.44 1.61 19.52
C PRO A 152 -15.05 2.09 19.95
N ASN A 153 -14.26 1.25 20.62
CA ASN A 153 -12.88 1.55 21.02
C ASN A 153 -11.86 0.89 20.08
N ALA A 154 -12.27 0.46 18.88
CA ALA A 154 -11.36 -0.13 17.91
C ALA A 154 -10.31 0.90 17.47
N LEU A 155 -9.05 0.47 17.44
CA LEU A 155 -7.96 1.23 16.84
C LEU A 155 -7.93 0.92 15.34
N VAL A 156 -8.04 1.97 14.55
CA VAL A 156 -8.03 1.91 13.09
C VAL A 156 -6.77 2.56 12.57
N ARG A 157 -6.11 1.88 11.64
CA ARG A 157 -4.89 2.27 10.95
C ARG A 157 -5.20 2.71 9.53
N LEU A 158 -4.78 3.93 9.19
CA LEU A 158 -4.73 4.46 7.83
C LEU A 158 -3.29 4.39 7.33
N SER A 159 -3.06 3.70 6.20
CA SER A 159 -1.72 3.50 5.63
C SER A 159 -1.80 3.14 4.15
N ASP A 160 -0.66 3.13 3.46
CA ASP A 160 -0.44 2.55 2.13
C ASP A 160 -0.02 1.06 2.18
N ARG A 161 0.05 0.48 3.39
CA ARG A 161 0.52 -0.90 3.66
C ARG A 161 -0.31 -1.58 4.74
N LEU A 162 -0.34 -2.91 4.72
CA LEU A 162 -0.88 -3.70 5.83
C LEU A 162 0.16 -3.78 6.95
N SER A 163 -0.32 -3.88 8.17
CA SER A 163 0.48 -4.41 9.29
C SER A 163 0.37 -5.93 9.33
N ASN A 164 1.42 -6.61 9.81
CA ASN A 164 1.40 -8.06 10.04
C ASN A 164 0.46 -8.43 11.23
N PRO A 165 -0.61 -9.21 11.00
CA PRO A 165 -1.51 -9.67 12.06
C PRO A 165 -0.83 -10.51 13.16
N TYR A 166 0.19 -11.29 12.81
CA TYR A 166 0.94 -12.09 13.78
C TYR A 166 1.75 -11.19 14.70
N SER A 167 2.49 -10.21 14.16
CA SER A 167 3.23 -9.23 14.97
C SER A 167 2.29 -8.43 15.87
N LEU A 168 1.09 -8.06 15.38
CA LEU A 168 0.06 -7.41 16.21
C LEU A 168 -0.42 -8.31 17.36
N PHE A 169 -0.72 -9.57 17.08
CA PHE A 169 -1.21 -10.52 18.08
C PHE A 169 -0.12 -10.89 19.10
N GLU A 170 1.11 -11.12 18.65
CA GLU A 170 2.26 -11.40 19.52
C GLU A 170 2.51 -10.22 20.48
N ASN A 171 2.55 -8.99 19.96
CA ASN A 171 2.67 -7.79 20.80
C ASN A 171 1.54 -7.70 21.83
N PHE A 172 0.30 -7.99 21.43
CA PHE A 172 -0.83 -8.04 22.36
C PHE A 172 -0.67 -9.15 23.41
N ALA A 173 -0.25 -10.36 23.02
CA ALA A 173 -0.07 -11.47 23.94
C ALA A 173 1.06 -11.20 24.95
N CYS A 174 2.16 -10.59 24.50
CA CYS A 174 3.31 -10.27 25.32
C CYS A 174 3.07 -9.06 26.25
N TYR A 175 2.30 -8.06 25.82
CA TYR A 175 2.20 -6.77 26.51
C TYR A 175 0.79 -6.35 26.95
N GLY A 176 -0.25 -7.08 26.53
CA GLY A 176 -1.65 -6.80 26.84
C GLY A 176 -2.21 -5.53 26.19
N LYS A 177 -3.43 -5.14 26.60
CA LYS A 177 -4.21 -4.01 26.06
C LYS A 177 -3.48 -2.65 26.17
N TYR A 178 -2.60 -2.48 27.15
CA TYR A 178 -2.09 -1.18 27.59
C TYR A 178 -0.76 -0.75 26.97
N LYS A 179 -0.25 -1.47 25.96
CA LYS A 179 1.04 -1.12 25.34
C LYS A 179 1.00 -1.06 23.81
N TYR A 180 -0.04 -0.44 23.26
CA TYR A 180 0.13 0.36 22.05
C TYR A 180 0.54 1.78 22.47
N PRO A 181 1.79 2.09 22.87
CA PRO A 181 2.16 3.49 22.94
C PRO A 181 2.03 4.03 21.52
N LEU A 182 1.12 5.00 21.31
CA LEU A 182 0.99 5.75 20.05
C LEU A 182 2.36 6.18 19.49
N ASN A 183 3.37 6.30 20.36
CA ASN A 183 4.75 6.67 20.04
C ASN A 183 5.59 5.61 19.30
N LYS A 184 5.13 4.36 19.13
CA LYS A 184 5.86 3.31 18.36
C LYS A 184 5.06 2.77 17.16
N LEU A 185 4.05 3.49 16.75
CA LEU A 185 3.06 3.04 15.79
C LEU A 185 3.57 2.97 14.34
N ASP A 186 4.60 3.76 14.05
CA ASP A 186 5.36 3.66 12.79
C ASP A 186 6.05 2.29 12.65
N LEU A 187 6.22 1.52 13.73
CA LEU A 187 6.86 0.20 13.77
C LEU A 187 5.86 -0.97 13.69
N LEU A 188 4.60 -0.73 13.29
CA LEU A 188 3.67 -1.84 12.98
C LEU A 188 4.04 -2.56 11.68
N GLU A 189 4.90 -1.95 10.88
CA GLU A 189 5.49 -2.53 9.69
C GLU A 189 6.90 -3.01 10.05
N ASP A 190 7.15 -4.31 9.89
CA ASP A 190 8.52 -4.81 9.77
C ASP A 190 9.02 -4.45 8.37
N VAL A 191 9.33 -3.17 8.16
CA VAL A 191 9.92 -2.72 6.90
C VAL A 191 11.34 -3.28 6.84
N ASP A 192 11.55 -4.22 5.94
CA ASP A 192 12.87 -4.75 5.67
C ASP A 192 13.73 -3.65 4.99
N PHE A 193 14.78 -3.21 5.69
CA PHE A 193 15.76 -2.24 5.18
C PHE A 193 17.02 -2.92 4.61
N SER A 194 17.05 -4.24 4.52
CA SER A 194 18.16 -4.97 3.93
C SER A 194 18.34 -4.58 2.47
N GLU A 195 19.59 -4.56 2.03
CA GLU A 195 19.92 -4.42 0.60
C GLU A 195 19.97 -5.78 -0.11
N ASP A 196 19.32 -6.81 0.46
CA ASP A 196 19.26 -8.15 -0.12
C ASP A 196 18.54 -8.09 -1.45
N VAL A 197 18.99 -8.88 -2.43
CA VAL A 197 18.47 -8.83 -3.81
C VAL A 197 17.01 -9.30 -3.91
N ILE A 198 16.58 -10.20 -3.03
CA ILE A 198 15.19 -10.67 -2.88
C ILE A 198 14.84 -10.63 -1.39
N VAL A 199 13.75 -9.97 -1.08
CA VAL A 199 13.20 -9.81 0.27
C VAL A 199 11.73 -10.22 0.27
N ILE A 200 11.32 -11.05 1.23
CA ILE A 200 9.89 -11.31 1.48
C ILE A 200 9.44 -10.27 2.50
N ASP A 201 8.53 -9.38 2.10
CA ASP A 201 7.95 -8.43 3.03
C ASP A 201 7.07 -9.20 4.01
N SER A 202 7.36 -9.14 5.31
CA SER A 202 6.54 -9.83 6.32
C SER A 202 5.31 -9.02 6.73
N SER A 203 5.26 -7.73 6.40
CA SER A 203 4.15 -6.81 6.69
C SER A 203 3.05 -6.87 5.63
N LEU A 204 3.39 -7.27 4.41
CA LEU A 204 2.50 -7.38 3.25
C LEU A 204 2.66 -8.74 2.56
N PRO A 205 1.65 -9.29 1.87
CA PRO A 205 1.83 -10.44 0.97
C PRO A 205 2.60 -10.01 -0.30
N ALA A 206 3.87 -9.64 -0.12
CA ALA A 206 4.68 -9.00 -1.14
C ALA A 206 6.12 -9.52 -1.14
N VAL A 207 6.72 -9.48 -2.32
CA VAL A 207 8.13 -9.75 -2.56
C VAL A 207 8.77 -8.49 -3.08
N LEU A 208 9.86 -8.04 -2.45
CA LEU A 208 10.65 -6.92 -2.91
C LEU A 208 11.85 -7.45 -3.69
N LEU A 209 12.00 -6.97 -4.93
CA LEU A 209 13.11 -7.27 -5.81
C LEU A 209 13.99 -6.02 -5.91
N ASN A 210 15.20 -6.12 -5.37
CA ASN A 210 16.16 -5.01 -5.33
C ASN A 210 17.13 -5.12 -6.51
N PHE A 211 16.74 -4.51 -7.63
CA PHE A 211 17.57 -4.45 -8.84
C PHE A 211 18.60 -3.33 -8.74
N ARG A 212 19.73 -3.51 -9.42
CA ARG A 212 20.74 -2.45 -9.63
C ARG A 212 21.01 -2.34 -11.12
N PHE A 213 20.49 -1.28 -11.73
CA PHE A 213 20.55 -1.06 -13.18
C PHE A 213 21.77 -0.22 -13.62
N ALA A 214 22.69 0.12 -12.72
CA ALA A 214 23.81 1.02 -12.99
C ALA A 214 23.32 2.33 -13.68
N SER A 215 23.84 2.63 -14.88
CA SER A 215 23.43 3.77 -15.72
C SER A 215 22.44 3.39 -16.84
N VAL A 216 21.93 2.16 -16.86
CA VAL A 216 20.99 1.69 -17.88
C VAL A 216 19.59 2.19 -17.57
N SER A 217 18.97 2.81 -18.57
CA SER A 217 17.64 3.41 -18.49
C SER A 217 16.74 2.92 -19.64
N ALA A 218 15.53 3.47 -19.73
CA ALA A 218 14.59 3.17 -20.81
C ALA A 218 15.11 3.57 -22.21
N GLU A 219 16.06 4.51 -22.30
CA GLU A 219 16.60 5.04 -23.56
C GLU A 219 17.76 4.20 -24.14
N ASN A 220 18.38 3.35 -23.31
CA ASN A 220 19.49 2.49 -23.74
C ASN A 220 19.03 1.40 -24.72
N ASN A 221 20.00 0.85 -25.47
CA ASN A 221 19.74 -0.25 -26.41
C ASN A 221 19.31 -1.53 -25.68
N THR A 222 18.72 -2.48 -26.41
CA THR A 222 18.22 -3.74 -25.85
C THR A 222 19.33 -4.63 -25.30
N GLU A 223 20.53 -4.61 -25.88
CA GLU A 223 21.67 -5.43 -25.43
C GLU A 223 22.17 -5.02 -24.05
N ASP A 224 22.28 -3.71 -23.78
CA ASP A 224 22.65 -3.15 -22.48
C ASP A 224 21.60 -3.50 -21.42
N LYS A 225 20.30 -3.41 -21.79
CA LYS A 225 19.18 -3.82 -20.93
C LYS A 225 19.25 -5.31 -20.61
N GLN A 226 19.50 -6.16 -21.60
CA GLN A 226 19.64 -7.60 -21.40
C GLN A 226 20.83 -7.92 -20.48
N LYS A 227 21.98 -7.32 -20.75
CA LYS A 227 23.20 -7.53 -19.96
C LYS A 227 22.98 -7.20 -18.48
N VAL A 228 22.39 -6.04 -18.18
CA VAL A 228 22.20 -5.62 -16.78
C VAL A 228 21.17 -6.48 -16.04
N ILE A 229 20.13 -6.96 -16.74
CA ILE A 229 19.16 -7.89 -16.13
C ILE A 229 19.83 -9.23 -15.82
N GLU A 230 20.56 -9.82 -16.77
CA GLU A 230 21.23 -11.09 -16.51
C GLU A 230 22.30 -10.99 -15.41
N GLU A 231 23.02 -9.87 -15.29
CA GLU A 231 23.95 -9.63 -14.16
C GLU A 231 23.22 -9.64 -12.81
N ASN A 232 22.02 -9.05 -12.72
CA ASN A 232 21.21 -9.11 -11.50
C ASN A 232 20.74 -10.55 -11.21
N ILE A 233 20.28 -11.28 -12.23
CA ILE A 233 19.81 -12.66 -12.07
C ILE A 233 20.96 -13.60 -11.66
N GLU A 234 22.14 -13.47 -12.26
CA GLU A 234 23.33 -14.24 -11.88
C GLU A 234 23.67 -14.06 -10.39
N GLU A 235 23.58 -12.83 -9.87
CA GLU A 235 23.82 -12.55 -8.45
C GLU A 235 22.71 -13.10 -7.55
N MET A 236 21.45 -13.04 -7.97
CA MET A 236 20.35 -13.67 -7.24
C MET A 236 20.50 -15.20 -7.19
N GLN A 237 20.87 -15.83 -8.30
CA GLN A 237 21.07 -17.28 -8.41
C GLN A 237 22.23 -17.81 -7.56
N LYS A 238 23.23 -16.98 -7.25
CA LYS A 238 24.31 -17.33 -6.30
C LYS A 238 23.82 -17.43 -4.86
N LEU A 239 22.70 -16.78 -4.54
CA LEU A 239 22.18 -16.61 -3.19
C LEU A 239 20.94 -17.46 -2.93
N TYR A 240 20.08 -17.63 -3.95
CA TYR A 240 18.78 -18.27 -3.81
C TYR A 240 18.56 -19.35 -4.88
N ASN A 241 18.03 -20.49 -4.46
CA ASN A 241 17.65 -21.60 -5.33
C ASN A 241 16.34 -22.24 -4.88
N LEU A 242 15.70 -23.01 -5.75
CA LEU A 242 14.47 -23.74 -5.47
C LEU A 242 14.73 -25.25 -5.52
N ALA A 243 13.74 -26.04 -5.09
CA ALA A 243 13.86 -27.49 -4.97
C ALA A 243 14.10 -28.21 -6.31
N THR A 244 13.58 -27.67 -7.42
CA THR A 244 13.73 -28.25 -8.76
C THR A 244 14.28 -27.23 -9.74
N GLU A 245 15.06 -27.70 -10.74
CA GLU A 245 15.59 -26.83 -11.79
C GLU A 245 14.46 -26.15 -12.59
N SER A 246 13.36 -26.86 -12.85
CA SER A 246 12.19 -26.31 -13.51
C SER A 246 11.57 -25.14 -12.74
N ASP A 247 11.47 -25.26 -11.41
CA ASP A 247 10.95 -24.18 -10.57
C ASP A 247 11.94 -23.02 -10.49
N THR A 248 13.23 -23.29 -10.43
CA THR A 248 14.29 -22.28 -10.51
C THR A 248 14.21 -21.47 -11.80
N VAL A 249 14.12 -22.14 -12.96
CA VAL A 249 14.00 -21.48 -14.27
C VAL A 249 12.73 -20.62 -14.32
N MET A 250 11.60 -21.17 -13.90
CA MET A 250 10.32 -20.46 -13.93
C MET A 250 10.34 -19.23 -12.99
N PHE A 251 10.85 -19.38 -11.77
CA PHE A 251 10.95 -18.30 -10.78
C PHE A 251 11.77 -17.12 -11.30
N TYR A 252 12.97 -17.40 -11.85
CA TYR A 252 13.84 -16.36 -12.38
C TYR A 252 13.36 -15.77 -13.70
N ASN A 253 12.59 -16.50 -14.52
CA ASN A 253 11.98 -15.95 -15.73
C ASN A 253 10.95 -14.86 -15.41
N VAL A 254 10.17 -15.03 -14.32
CA VAL A 254 9.26 -13.97 -13.84
C VAL A 254 10.04 -12.74 -13.37
N ILE A 255 11.13 -12.94 -12.63
CA ILE A 255 12.00 -11.83 -12.18
C ILE A 255 12.62 -11.09 -13.39
N ARG A 256 13.07 -11.83 -14.43
CA ARG A 256 13.56 -11.23 -15.68
C ARG A 256 12.52 -10.35 -16.35
N GLN A 257 11.31 -10.89 -16.56
CA GLN A 257 10.18 -10.16 -17.13
C GLN A 257 9.91 -8.86 -16.35
N ILE A 258 9.85 -8.94 -15.01
CA ILE A 258 9.72 -7.75 -14.15
C ILE A 258 10.85 -6.76 -14.38
N GLY A 259 12.11 -7.21 -14.40
CA GLY A 259 13.28 -6.36 -14.64
C GLY A 259 13.24 -5.67 -16.00
N TYR A 260 12.90 -6.40 -17.07
CA TYR A 260 12.73 -5.86 -18.41
C TYR A 260 11.61 -4.81 -18.46
N TRP A 261 10.50 -5.09 -17.80
CA TRP A 261 9.40 -4.16 -17.70
C TRP A 261 9.78 -2.86 -16.96
N GLN A 262 10.60 -2.94 -15.92
CA GLN A 262 11.15 -1.75 -15.25
C GLN A 262 12.11 -0.92 -16.11
N LEU A 263 12.68 -1.50 -17.17
CA LEU A 263 13.52 -0.81 -18.17
C LEU A 263 12.73 -0.39 -19.43
N GLY A 264 11.40 -0.39 -19.34
CA GLY A 264 10.50 0.09 -20.40
C GLY A 264 10.29 -0.90 -21.55
N LEU A 265 10.66 -2.17 -21.38
CA LEU A 265 10.34 -3.22 -22.36
C LEU A 265 8.95 -3.79 -22.07
N ASN A 266 8.21 -4.17 -23.12
CA ASN A 266 6.86 -4.73 -22.96
C ASN A 266 6.90 -6.24 -22.64
N MET A 267 7.43 -6.58 -21.46
CA MET A 267 7.61 -7.96 -20.99
C MET A 267 7.02 -8.14 -19.59
N GLN A 268 5.72 -7.91 -19.43
CA GLN A 268 5.06 -8.18 -18.15
C GLN A 268 4.78 -9.68 -17.98
N PRO A 269 4.97 -10.24 -16.77
CA PRO A 269 4.50 -11.58 -16.47
C PRO A 269 2.98 -11.71 -16.60
N THR A 270 2.53 -12.87 -17.07
CA THR A 270 1.11 -13.22 -17.08
C THR A 270 0.60 -13.51 -15.66
N GLU A 271 -0.73 -13.44 -15.48
CA GLU A 271 -1.38 -13.77 -14.21
C GLU A 271 -1.04 -15.19 -13.73
N ALA A 272 -0.95 -16.16 -14.64
CA ALA A 272 -0.60 -17.54 -14.33
C ALA A 272 0.86 -17.69 -13.87
N GLU A 273 1.78 -16.96 -14.52
CA GLU A 273 3.18 -16.89 -14.11
C GLU A 273 3.33 -16.26 -12.72
N LEU A 274 2.61 -15.17 -12.43
CA LEU A 274 2.65 -14.54 -11.12
C LEU A 274 2.02 -15.43 -10.04
N LYS A 275 0.89 -16.09 -10.31
CA LYS A 275 0.30 -17.11 -9.40
C LYS A 275 1.33 -18.15 -9.01
N LYS A 276 2.01 -18.75 -9.99
CA LYS A 276 3.03 -19.76 -9.74
C LYS A 276 4.26 -19.17 -9.04
N PHE A 277 4.68 -17.95 -9.36
CA PHE A 277 5.79 -17.26 -8.70
C PHE A 277 5.53 -17.12 -7.20
N PHE A 278 4.35 -16.62 -6.80
CA PHE A 278 3.96 -16.49 -5.39
C PHE A 278 3.84 -17.85 -4.67
N LEU A 279 3.36 -18.89 -5.35
CA LEU A 279 3.32 -20.26 -4.79
C LEU A 279 4.72 -20.81 -4.50
N LEU A 280 5.73 -20.39 -5.24
CA LEU A 280 7.11 -20.84 -5.06
C LEU A 280 7.86 -20.09 -3.96
N ILE A 281 7.41 -18.89 -3.57
CA ILE A 281 8.10 -18.05 -2.56
C ILE A 281 8.43 -18.80 -1.26
N PRO A 282 7.50 -19.56 -0.64
CA PRO A 282 7.80 -20.31 0.59
C PRO A 282 8.83 -21.43 0.40
N THR A 283 9.13 -21.81 -0.84
CA THR A 283 10.06 -22.91 -1.19
C THR A 283 11.46 -22.41 -1.54
N VAL A 284 11.68 -21.10 -1.57
CA VAL A 284 12.99 -20.51 -1.89
C VAL A 284 13.99 -20.81 -0.77
N ILE A 285 15.11 -21.44 -1.12
CA ILE A 285 16.19 -21.82 -0.23
C ILE A 285 17.34 -20.82 -0.39
N LYS A 286 17.81 -20.25 0.72
CA LYS A 286 19.01 -19.40 0.75
C LYS A 286 20.27 -20.27 0.83
N MET A 287 21.15 -20.18 -0.16
CA MET A 287 22.32 -21.05 -0.31
C MET A 287 23.57 -20.59 0.47
N LYS A 288 23.71 -19.30 0.76
CA LYS A 288 24.90 -18.70 1.41
C LYS A 288 24.52 -17.76 2.55
N GLU A 289 25.33 -17.75 3.62
CA GLU A 289 25.27 -16.74 4.67
C GLU A 289 25.71 -15.35 4.15
N ILE A 290 24.96 -14.31 4.54
CA ILE A 290 24.85 -12.96 3.93
C ILE A 290 26.09 -12.07 4.09
N ALA A 291 27.27 -12.59 4.45
CA ALA A 291 28.38 -11.71 4.78
C ALA A 291 28.93 -10.87 3.60
N GLN A 292 28.50 -11.12 2.36
CA GLN A 292 28.95 -10.36 1.19
C GLN A 292 27.76 -9.70 0.49
N LYS A 293 27.75 -8.36 0.49
CA LYS A 293 26.96 -7.57 -0.48
C LYS A 293 27.21 -8.13 -1.89
N PRO A 294 26.23 -8.09 -2.81
CA PRO A 294 26.45 -8.51 -4.19
C PRO A 294 27.56 -7.66 -4.81
N GLY A 295 28.78 -8.20 -4.81
CA GLY A 295 30.00 -7.41 -5.05
C GLY A 295 30.11 -6.88 -6.47
N ARG A 296 29.34 -7.46 -7.40
CA ARG A 296 29.37 -7.13 -8.84
C ARG A 296 28.34 -6.09 -9.25
N LEU A 297 27.29 -5.89 -8.46
CA LEU A 297 26.19 -5.00 -8.85
C LEU A 297 26.51 -3.54 -8.47
N LEU A 298 26.51 -2.67 -9.47
CA LEU A 298 26.79 -1.24 -9.32
C LEU A 298 25.51 -0.39 -9.51
N GLY A 299 25.49 0.78 -8.90
CA GLY A 299 24.40 1.75 -9.01
C GLY A 299 23.40 1.72 -7.85
N SER A 300 22.43 2.64 -7.94
CA SER A 300 21.34 2.76 -6.97
C SER A 300 20.42 1.54 -7.02
N ILE A 301 19.89 1.17 -5.86
CA ILE A 301 18.88 0.14 -5.75
C ILE A 301 17.57 0.69 -6.30
N THR A 302 17.02 -0.02 -7.28
CA THR A 302 15.62 0.11 -7.70
C THR A 302 14.83 -1.03 -7.06
N THR A 303 13.95 -0.71 -6.11
CA THR A 303 13.13 -1.71 -5.42
C THR A 303 11.81 -1.84 -6.13
N VAL A 304 11.50 -3.04 -6.59
CA VAL A 304 10.19 -3.40 -7.15
C VAL A 304 9.43 -4.21 -6.12
N SER A 305 8.29 -3.70 -5.65
CA SER A 305 7.36 -4.43 -4.80
C SER A 305 6.36 -5.17 -5.68
N CYS A 306 6.45 -6.50 -5.71
CA CYS A 306 5.48 -7.38 -6.32
C CYS A 306 4.52 -7.90 -5.27
N ARG A 307 3.22 -7.70 -5.47
CA ARG A 307 2.16 -8.01 -4.51
C ARG A 307 1.11 -8.92 -5.13
N LEU A 308 0.54 -9.77 -4.30
CA LEU A 308 -0.69 -10.50 -4.59
C LEU A 308 -1.80 -9.94 -3.71
N TRP A 309 -2.84 -9.38 -4.31
CA TRP A 309 -3.96 -8.74 -3.63
C TRP A 309 -5.29 -9.23 -4.21
N ASP A 310 -6.14 -9.92 -3.44
CA ASP A 310 -7.47 -10.39 -3.90
C ASP A 310 -7.44 -10.99 -5.33
N GLU A 311 -6.45 -11.86 -5.58
CA GLU A 311 -6.15 -12.48 -6.89
C GLU A 311 -5.62 -11.56 -8.00
N LEU A 312 -5.51 -10.25 -7.74
CA LEU A 312 -4.83 -9.29 -8.61
C LEU A 312 -3.34 -9.22 -8.30
N PHE A 313 -2.53 -9.13 -9.36
CA PHE A 313 -1.08 -9.01 -9.26
C PHE A 313 -0.63 -7.61 -9.65
N ASP A 314 0.29 -7.06 -8.86
CA ASP A 314 0.83 -5.73 -9.11
C ASP A 314 2.31 -5.69 -8.73
N CYS A 315 3.16 -5.31 -9.68
CA CYS A 315 4.60 -5.15 -9.47
C CYS A 315 4.97 -3.69 -9.73
N GLN A 316 5.40 -2.95 -8.72
CA GLN A 316 5.65 -1.51 -8.86
C GLN A 316 6.97 -1.10 -8.28
N ARG A 317 7.60 -0.10 -8.91
CA ARG A 317 8.77 0.56 -8.34
C ARG A 317 8.36 1.34 -7.10
N VAL A 318 8.95 1.00 -5.96
CA VAL A 318 8.73 1.68 -4.66
C VAL A 318 9.97 2.45 -4.18
N ARG A 319 11.14 2.17 -4.76
CA ARG A 319 12.40 2.90 -4.55
C ARG A 319 13.19 2.93 -5.84
#